data_AF-F2QSR0-F1
#
_entry.id   AF-F2QSR0-F1
#
_cell.length_a   1.000
_cell.length_b   1.000
_cell.length_c   1.000
_cell.angle_alpha   90.00
_cell.angle_beta   90.00
_cell.angle_gamma   90.00
#
_symmetry.space_group_name_H-M   'P 1'
#
loop_
_entity.id
_entity.type
_entity.pdbx_description
1 polymer ?
#
loop_
_entity_poly.entity_id
_entity_poly.type
_entity_poly.pdbx_seq_one_letter_code
_entity_poly.pdbx_strand_id
1 'polypeptide(L)'
;MSQVQQFLSNIDKQFSKIGILDEFESKAKLPRSYAVLGGASLYGFLVFLNIGGIGQLLSNIAGFVVPGYYSLKALETTGTKDDTELLTYWVVFAFLNVIEFWSKAILYWIPLYWFVKTIFLLWLVLPATKGSAVVYKSVIQPLAQKYVTNNNVSDDLLNKVNEAAKATSTGFEK
;
A
#
# COMPACT_ATOMS: atom_id res chain seq x y z
N MET A 1 -13.49 -6.25 -48.47
CA MET A 1 -12.69 -5.93 -47.28
C MET A 1 -12.86 -7.07 -46.28
N SER A 2 -11.81 -7.45 -45.55
CA SER A 2 -11.95 -8.49 -44.52
C SER A 2 -12.87 -8.00 -43.40
N GLN A 3 -13.63 -8.89 -42.76
CA GLN A 3 -14.53 -8.55 -41.64
C GLN A 3 -13.79 -7.79 -40.53
N VAL A 4 -12.51 -8.11 -40.33
CA VAL A 4 -11.59 -7.42 -39.42
C VAL A 4 -11.40 -5.96 -39.81
N GLN A 5 -11.11 -5.64 -41.08
CA GLN A 5 -10.95 -4.24 -41.52
C GLN A 5 -12.23 -3.42 -41.35
N GLN A 6 -13.40 -4.03 -41.57
CA GLN A 6 -14.68 -3.36 -41.36
C GLN A 6 -14.91 -3.05 -39.87
N PHE A 7 -14.55 -3.98 -38.98
CA PHE A 7 -14.60 -3.77 -37.53
C PHE A 7 -13.64 -2.66 -37.05
N LEU A 8 -12.38 -2.68 -37.51
CA LEU A 8 -11.39 -1.64 -37.18
C LEU A 8 -11.86 -0.25 -37.64
N SER A 9 -12.38 -0.16 -38.88
CA SER A 9 -12.93 1.10 -39.41
C SER A 9 -14.13 1.62 -38.63
N ASN A 10 -14.98 0.74 -38.11
CA ASN A 10 -16.11 1.13 -37.25
C ASN A 10 -15.62 1.68 -35.90
N ILE A 11 -14.59 1.07 -35.30
CA ILE A 11 -13.97 1.58 -34.08
C ILE A 11 -13.36 2.96 -34.34
N ASP A 12 -12.56 3.11 -35.40
CA ASP A 12 -11.95 4.39 -35.74
C ASP A 12 -12.99 5.50 -35.90
N LYS A 13 -14.14 5.21 -36.53
CA LYS A 13 -15.24 6.17 -36.67
C LYS A 13 -15.88 6.54 -35.33
N GLN A 14 -16.18 5.56 -34.48
CA GLN A 14 -16.82 5.80 -33.18
C GLN A 14 -15.93 6.60 -32.23
N PHE A 15 -14.63 6.33 -32.25
CA PHE A 15 -13.66 6.92 -31.33
C PHE A 15 -12.88 8.09 -31.95
N SER A 16 -13.24 8.52 -33.17
CA SER A 16 -12.63 9.64 -33.89
C SER A 16 -12.68 10.98 -33.15
N LYS A 17 -13.61 11.15 -32.21
CA LYS A 17 -13.83 12.40 -31.47
C LYS A 17 -13.02 12.50 -30.17
N ILE A 18 -12.24 11.49 -29.82
CA ILE A 18 -11.48 11.46 -28.56
C ILE A 18 -10.06 11.97 -28.81
N GLY A 19 -9.77 13.18 -28.31
CA GLY A 19 -8.46 13.85 -28.50
C GLY A 19 -7.24 13.07 -28.00
N ILE A 20 -7.40 12.21 -26.98
CA ILE A 20 -6.33 11.34 -26.48
C ILE A 20 -5.86 10.34 -27.54
N LEU A 21 -6.74 9.91 -28.45
CA LEU A 21 -6.41 8.95 -29.51
C LEU A 21 -5.73 9.64 -30.70
N ASP A 22 -6.00 10.92 -30.93
CA ASP A 22 -5.29 11.73 -31.93
C ASP A 22 -3.81 11.88 -31.58
N GLU A 23 -3.52 12.10 -30.30
CA GLU A 23 -2.15 12.24 -29.81
C GLU A 23 -1.38 10.90 -29.88
N PHE A 24 -2.06 9.79 -29.60
CA PHE A 24 -1.50 8.45 -29.76
C PHE A 24 -1.20 8.13 -31.22
N GLU A 25 -2.14 8.38 -32.14
CA GLU A 25 -1.94 8.13 -33.57
C GLU A 25 -0.80 8.97 -34.14
N SER A 26 -0.70 10.24 -33.74
CA SER A 26 0.39 11.14 -34.17
C SER A 26 1.77 10.66 -33.72
N LYS A 27 1.90 10.17 -32.49
CA LYS A 27 3.18 9.70 -31.93
C LYS A 27 3.53 8.28 -32.38
N ALA A 28 2.56 7.37 -32.35
CA ALA A 28 2.77 5.95 -32.61
C ALA A 28 2.66 5.59 -34.11
N LYS A 29 2.08 6.46 -34.95
CA LYS A 29 1.76 6.19 -36.37
C LYS A 29 0.93 4.92 -36.59
N LEU A 30 0.18 4.49 -35.58
CA LEU A 30 -0.68 3.32 -35.61
C LEU A 30 -2.16 3.74 -35.59
N PRO A 31 -3.06 2.97 -36.23
CA PRO A 31 -4.50 3.27 -36.22
C PRO A 31 -5.08 3.25 -34.79
N ARG A 32 -6.04 4.15 -34.54
CA ARG A 32 -6.67 4.34 -33.22
C ARG A 32 -7.35 3.07 -32.71
N SER A 33 -7.86 2.24 -33.62
CA SER A 33 -8.44 0.94 -33.35
C SER A 33 -7.51 0.04 -32.53
N TYR A 34 -6.20 0.09 -32.74
CA TYR A 34 -5.23 -0.71 -31.98
C TYR A 34 -5.08 -0.21 -30.54
N ALA A 35 -5.14 1.11 -30.31
CA ALA A 35 -5.15 1.66 -28.96
C ALA A 35 -6.43 1.29 -28.20
N VAL A 36 -7.59 1.39 -28.86
CA VAL A 36 -8.88 1.02 -28.26
C VAL A 36 -8.93 -0.48 -27.95
N LEU A 37 -8.51 -1.32 -28.89
CA LEU A 37 -8.47 -2.78 -28.66
C LEU A 37 -7.45 -3.15 -27.60
N GLY A 38 -6.25 -2.58 -27.63
CA GLY A 38 -5.23 -2.80 -26.60
C GLY A 38 -5.72 -2.39 -25.21
N GLY A 39 -6.37 -1.22 -25.09
CA GLY A 39 -6.97 -0.75 -23.84
C GLY A 39 -8.10 -1.65 -23.36
N ALA A 40 -9.00 -2.08 -24.25
CA ALA A 40 -10.10 -2.99 -23.93
C ALA A 40 -9.59 -4.38 -23.51
N SER A 41 -8.59 -4.92 -24.21
CA SER A 41 -7.94 -6.19 -23.87
C SER A 41 -7.21 -6.10 -22.53
N LEU A 42 -6.48 -5.02 -22.27
CA LEU A 42 -5.81 -4.79 -20.99
C LEU A 42 -6.83 -4.68 -19.86
N TYR A 43 -7.90 -3.91 -20.05
CA TYR A 43 -8.98 -3.79 -19.07
C TYR A 43 -9.64 -5.14 -18.79
N GLY A 44 -9.97 -5.91 -19.83
CA GLY A 44 -10.52 -7.25 -19.71
C GLY A 44 -9.57 -8.21 -18.98
N PHE A 45 -8.26 -8.12 -19.25
CA PHE A 45 -7.24 -8.88 -18.54
C PHE A 45 -7.17 -8.49 -17.05
N LEU A 46 -7.23 -7.20 -16.72
CA LEU A 46 -7.26 -6.73 -15.32
C LEU A 46 -8.52 -7.21 -14.59
N VAL A 47 -9.68 -7.17 -15.24
CA VAL A 47 -10.94 -7.72 -14.72
C VAL A 47 -10.80 -9.22 -14.48
N PHE A 48 -10.22 -9.96 -15.43
CA PHE A 48 -9.96 -11.39 -15.29
C PHE A 48 -9.06 -11.70 -14.09
N LEU A 49 -7.96 -10.95 -13.89
CA LEU A 49 -7.09 -11.09 -12.72
C LEU A 49 -7.81 -10.79 -11.40
N ASN A 50 -8.79 -9.89 -11.42
CA ASN A 50 -9.59 -9.50 -10.26
C ASN A 50 -10.61 -10.58 -9.90
N ILE A 51 -11.37 -11.08 -10.88
CA ILE A 51 -12.42 -12.09 -10.69
C ILE A 51 -11.83 -13.47 -10.37
N GLY A 52 -10.70 -13.83 -11.00
CA GLY A 52 -10.05 -15.13 -10.81
C GLY A 52 -9.33 -15.31 -9.47
N GLY A 53 -9.37 -14.33 -8.57
CA GLY A 53 -8.70 -14.37 -7.26
C GLY A 53 -7.17 -14.26 -7.31
N ILE A 54 -6.56 -14.22 -8.50
CA ILE A 54 -5.12 -14.14 -8.71
C ILE A 54 -4.57 -12.82 -8.15
N GLY A 55 -5.27 -11.70 -8.35
CA GLY A 55 -4.87 -10.41 -7.79
C GLY A 55 -4.80 -10.41 -6.25
N GLN A 56 -5.75 -11.10 -5.60
CA GLN A 56 -5.77 -11.25 -4.15
C GLN A 56 -4.62 -12.14 -3.66
N LEU A 57 -4.32 -13.23 -4.39
CA LEU A 57 -3.20 -14.11 -4.09
C LEU A 57 -1.86 -13.34 -4.18
N LEU A 58 -1.65 -12.59 -5.27
CA LEU A 58 -0.44 -11.78 -5.44
C LEU A 58 -0.30 -10.73 -4.32
N SER A 59 -1.40 -10.05 -3.97
CA SER A 59 -1.40 -9.09 -2.87
C SER A 59 -1.07 -9.75 -1.53
N ASN A 60 -1.57 -10.95 -1.28
CA ASN A 60 -1.27 -11.67 -0.03
C ASN A 60 0.18 -12.15 0.03
N ILE A 61 0.73 -12.64 -1.08
CA ILE A 61 2.15 -13.02 -1.15
C ILE A 61 3.03 -11.81 -0.89
N ALA A 62 2.76 -10.68 -1.56
CA ALA A 62 3.49 -9.44 -1.35
C ALA A 62 3.35 -8.91 0.08
N GLY A 63 2.13 -8.95 0.64
CA GLY A 63 1.82 -8.37 1.95
C GLY A 63 2.20 -9.23 3.16
N PHE A 64 2.29 -10.55 3.00
CA PHE A 64 2.54 -11.48 4.12
C PHE A 64 3.77 -12.35 3.91
N VAL A 65 3.93 -12.98 2.74
CA VAL A 65 4.99 -13.97 2.51
C VAL A 65 6.35 -13.31 2.37
N VAL A 66 6.45 -12.26 1.56
CA VAL A 66 7.71 -11.52 1.35
C VAL A 66 8.23 -10.90 2.65
N PRO A 67 7.46 -10.06 3.39
CA PRO A 67 7.92 -9.53 4.67
C PRO A 67 8.09 -10.63 5.72
N GLY A 68 7.31 -11.71 5.67
CA GLY A 68 7.50 -12.88 6.55
C GLY A 68 8.87 -13.53 6.36
N TYR A 69 9.32 -13.70 5.11
CA TYR A 69 10.67 -14.18 4.82
C TYR A 69 11.76 -13.24 5.35
N TYR A 70 11.61 -11.92 5.14
CA TYR A 70 12.53 -10.95 5.71
C TYR A 70 12.50 -10.94 7.25
N SER A 71 11.35 -11.20 7.86
CA SER A 71 11.21 -11.36 9.31
C SER A 71 12.01 -12.54 9.84
N LEU A 72 11.90 -13.71 9.18
CA LEU A 72 12.68 -14.90 9.56
C LEU A 72 14.18 -14.62 9.47
N LYS A 73 14.62 -13.93 8.41
CA LYS A 73 16.02 -13.56 8.26
C LYS A 73 16.48 -12.58 9.33
N ALA A 74 15.65 -11.59 9.67
CA ALA A 74 15.96 -10.61 10.73
C ALA A 74 16.12 -11.28 12.10
N LEU A 75 15.30 -12.30 12.41
CA LEU A 75 15.40 -13.07 13.66
C LEU A 75 16.73 -13.80 13.85
N GLU A 76 17.43 -14.12 12.77
CA GLU A 76 18.74 -14.76 12.82
C GLU A 76 19.90 -13.75 12.91
N THR A 77 19.62 -12.46 12.76
CA THR A 77 20.62 -11.39 12.84
C THR A 77 20.63 -10.73 14.21
N THR A 78 21.80 -10.24 14.64
CA THR A 78 21.95 -9.52 15.93
C THR A 78 21.74 -8.01 15.82
N GLY A 79 21.42 -7.49 14.63
CA GLY A 79 21.30 -6.05 14.36
C GLY A 79 19.86 -5.55 14.46
N THR A 80 19.65 -4.43 15.16
CA THR A 80 18.30 -3.87 15.43
C THR A 80 17.70 -3.01 14.31
N LYS A 81 18.47 -2.72 13.26
CA LYS A 81 18.04 -1.84 12.16
C LYS A 81 16.95 -2.50 11.32
N ASP A 82 17.15 -3.78 10.98
CA ASP A 82 16.23 -4.54 10.15
C ASP A 82 14.91 -4.80 10.91
N ASP A 83 14.99 -5.03 12.22
CA ASP A 83 13.83 -5.16 13.11
C ASP A 83 12.95 -3.92 13.11
N THR A 84 13.57 -2.73 13.16
CA THR A 84 12.83 -1.45 13.21
C THR A 84 12.08 -1.19 11.91
N GLU A 85 12.72 -1.45 10.76
CA GLU A 85 12.11 -1.26 9.44
C GLU A 85 10.95 -2.24 9.22
N LEU A 86 11.12 -3.48 9.66
CA LEU A 86 10.11 -4.52 9.60
C LEU A 86 8.91 -4.22 10.52
N LEU A 87 9.16 -3.80 11.76
CA LEU A 87 8.08 -3.40 12.67
C LEU A 87 7.30 -2.20 12.12
N THR A 88 8.01 -1.23 11.54
CA THR A 88 7.39 -0.08 10.86
C THR A 88 6.49 -0.54 9.71
N TYR A 89 6.96 -1.52 8.91
CA TYR A 89 6.15 -2.15 7.87
C TYR A 89 4.88 -2.78 8.46
N TRP A 90 4.99 -3.60 9.50
CA TRP A 90 3.84 -4.28 10.10
C TRP A 90 2.80 -3.31 10.66
N VAL A 91 3.23 -2.21 11.28
CA VAL A 91 2.33 -1.15 11.76
C VAL A 91 1.59 -0.47 10.60
N VAL A 92 2.31 -0.12 9.53
CA VAL A 92 1.70 0.48 8.32
C VAL A 92 0.73 -0.50 7.66
N PHE A 93 1.13 -1.76 7.53
CA PHE A 93 0.32 -2.81 6.95
C PHE A 93 -0.97 -3.04 7.74
N ALA A 94 -0.91 -3.08 9.07
CA ALA A 94 -2.10 -3.20 9.92
C ALA A 94 -3.06 -2.02 9.73
N PHE A 95 -2.55 -0.79 9.73
CA PHE A 95 -3.35 0.41 9.51
C PHE A 95 -4.07 0.39 8.15
N LEU A 96 -3.37 -0.01 7.09
CA LEU A 96 -3.93 -0.11 5.74
C LEU A 96 -5.03 -1.17 5.66
N ASN A 97 -4.87 -2.33 6.31
CA ASN A 97 -5.89 -3.38 6.32
C ASN A 97 -7.19 -2.91 7.00
N VAL A 98 -7.11 -2.08 8.05
CA VAL A 98 -8.28 -1.51 8.71
C VAL A 98 -9.03 -0.55 7.78
N ILE A 99 -8.33 0.33 7.08
CA ILE A 99 -8.93 1.25 6.09
C ILE A 99 -9.55 0.47 4.93
N GLU A 100 -8.87 -0.60 4.51
CA GLU A 100 -9.32 -1.43 3.40
C GLU A 100 -10.67 -2.08 3.64
N PHE A 101 -11.01 -2.43 4.89
CA PHE A 101 -12.31 -3.01 5.23
C PHE A 101 -13.48 -2.17 4.67
N TRP A 102 -13.41 -0.85 4.84
CA TRP A 102 -14.41 0.09 4.35
C TRP A 102 -14.35 0.29 2.83
N SER A 103 -13.16 0.10 2.26
CA SER A 103 -12.89 0.37 0.85
C SER A 103 -13.28 -0.80 -0.06
N LYS A 104 -13.32 -2.04 0.45
CA LYS A 104 -13.65 -3.26 -0.33
C LYS A 104 -14.97 -3.16 -1.10
N ALA A 105 -16.00 -2.54 -0.53
CA ALA A 105 -17.30 -2.39 -1.18
C ALA A 105 -17.25 -1.43 -2.38
N ILE A 106 -16.49 -0.34 -2.27
CA ILE A 106 -16.35 0.69 -3.32
C ILE A 106 -15.41 0.19 -4.42
N LEU A 107 -14.38 -0.57 -4.04
CA LEU A 107 -13.30 -1.00 -4.93
C LEU A 107 -13.63 -2.23 -5.76
N TYR A 108 -14.70 -2.98 -5.44
CA TYR A 108 -15.19 -4.07 -6.29
C TYR A 108 -15.51 -3.60 -7.72
N TRP A 109 -15.89 -2.32 -7.89
CA TRP A 109 -16.14 -1.72 -9.20
C TRP A 109 -14.88 -1.32 -9.97
N ILE A 110 -13.71 -1.26 -9.32
CA ILE A 110 -12.46 -0.81 -9.94
C ILE A 110 -11.54 -2.02 -10.16
N PRO A 111 -11.46 -2.57 -11.38
CA PRO A 111 -10.70 -3.82 -11.63
C PRO A 111 -9.19 -3.70 -11.38
N LEU A 112 -8.66 -2.48 -11.35
CA LEU A 112 -7.26 -2.16 -11.13
C LEU A 112 -6.83 -2.14 -9.64
N TYR A 113 -7.77 -2.32 -8.71
CA TYR A 113 -7.50 -2.22 -7.27
C TYR A 113 -6.41 -3.18 -6.78
N TRP A 114 -6.58 -4.49 -7.02
CA TRP A 114 -5.63 -5.50 -6.52
C TRP A 114 -4.22 -5.32 -7.09
N PHE A 115 -4.12 -4.84 -8.33
CA PHE A 115 -2.85 -4.56 -8.96
C PHE A 115 -2.13 -3.38 -8.29
N VAL A 116 -2.82 -2.25 -8.11
CA VAL A 116 -2.25 -1.09 -7.41
C VAL A 116 -1.90 -1.42 -5.98
N LYS A 117 -2.77 -2.15 -5.28
CA LYS A 117 -2.51 -2.60 -3.91
C LYS A 117 -1.24 -3.45 -3.85
N THR A 118 -1.08 -4.41 -4.76
CA THR A 118 0.10 -5.27 -4.80
C THR A 118 1.37 -4.46 -5.04
N ILE A 119 1.37 -3.54 -6.00
CA ILE A 119 2.52 -2.64 -6.25
C ILE A 119 2.82 -1.81 -5.00
N PHE A 120 1.79 -1.26 -4.37
CA PHE A 120 1.96 -0.46 -3.16
C PHE A 120 2.55 -1.26 -2.01
N LEU A 121 2.07 -2.49 -1.78
CA LEU A 121 2.62 -3.41 -0.78
C LEU A 121 4.08 -3.77 -1.08
N LEU A 122 4.42 -4.06 -2.34
CA LEU A 122 5.81 -4.33 -2.73
C LEU A 122 6.71 -3.12 -2.45
N TRP A 123 6.23 -1.91 -2.75
CA TRP A 123 6.97 -0.68 -2.45
C TRP A 123 7.18 -0.44 -0.95
N LEU A 124 6.23 -0.85 -0.10
CA LEU A 124 6.37 -0.77 1.36
C LEU A 124 7.40 -1.77 1.90
N VAL A 125 7.47 -2.96 1.31
CA VAL A 125 8.36 -4.05 1.73
C VAL A 125 9.81 -3.83 1.26
N LEU A 126 10.01 -3.11 0.15
CA LEU A 126 11.36 -2.89 -0.38
C LEU A 126 12.24 -2.06 0.60
N PRO A 127 13.34 -2.63 1.13
CA PRO A 127 14.23 -1.91 2.04
C PRO A 127 14.98 -0.76 1.33
N ALA A 128 15.17 -0.86 0.01
CA ALA A 128 15.83 0.16 -0.79
C ALA A 128 15.03 1.47 -0.88
N THR A 129 13.69 1.39 -0.90
CA THR A 129 12.81 2.56 -1.03
C THR A 129 12.35 3.11 0.32
N LYS A 130 12.47 2.31 1.40
CA LYS A 130 12.01 2.66 2.75
C LYS A 130 10.57 3.17 2.78
N GLY A 131 9.71 2.58 1.94
CA GLY A 131 8.35 3.06 1.73
C GLY A 131 7.51 3.05 3.01
N SER A 132 7.67 2.01 3.84
CA SER A 132 7.02 1.91 5.15
C SER A 132 7.37 3.09 6.07
N ALA A 133 8.64 3.51 6.10
CA ALA A 133 9.09 4.63 6.92
C ALA A 133 8.48 5.97 6.46
N VAL A 134 8.31 6.17 5.15
CA VAL A 134 7.66 7.37 4.59
C VAL A 134 6.21 7.46 5.03
N VAL A 135 5.45 6.37 4.89
CA VAL A 135 4.04 6.32 5.28
C VAL A 135 3.89 6.47 6.80
N TYR A 136 4.75 5.80 7.56
CA TYR A 136 4.75 5.92 9.00
C TYR A 136 4.94 7.37 9.45
N LYS A 137 6.00 8.06 8.99
CA LYS A 137 6.28 9.44 9.37
C LYS A 137 5.19 10.42 8.96
N SER A 138 4.58 10.20 7.79
CA SER A 138 3.62 11.15 7.21
C SER A 138 2.21 11.01 7.80
N VAL A 139 1.77 9.78 8.09
CA VAL A 139 0.37 9.50 8.46
C VAL A 139 0.25 8.95 9.87
N ILE A 140 1.05 7.94 10.19
CA ILE A 140 0.86 7.16 11.43
C ILE A 140 1.52 7.86 12.63
N GLN A 141 2.71 8.42 12.46
CA GLN A 141 3.45 9.12 13.51
C GLN A 141 2.65 10.30 14.12
N PRO A 142 2.03 11.21 13.36
CA PRO A 142 1.25 12.30 13.97
C PRO A 142 0.02 11.78 14.72
N LEU A 143 -0.61 10.70 14.24
CA LEU A 143 -1.71 10.04 14.96
C LEU A 143 -1.20 9.38 16.25
N ALA A 144 -0.11 8.62 16.17
CA ALA A 144 0.49 7.95 17.31
C ALA A 144 0.97 8.95 18.37
N GLN A 145 1.57 10.08 17.99
CA GLN A 145 1.97 11.11 18.95
C GLN A 145 0.77 11.70 19.72
N LYS A 146 -0.37 11.87 19.04
CA LYS A 146 -1.60 12.39 19.65
C LYS A 146 -2.21 11.43 20.67
N TYR A 147 -2.16 10.12 20.41
CA TYR A 147 -2.89 9.10 21.19
C TYR A 147 -2.01 8.19 22.07
N VAL A 148 -0.76 7.95 21.69
CA VAL A 148 0.18 7.03 22.37
C VAL A 148 1.25 7.80 23.16
N THR A 149 1.76 8.92 22.64
CA THR A 149 2.82 9.71 23.31
C THR A 149 2.27 10.73 24.31
N ASN A 150 0.95 10.95 24.37
CA ASN A 150 0.30 11.73 25.43
C ASN A 150 0.27 10.99 26.80
N ASN A 151 1.25 10.12 27.06
CA ASN A 151 1.50 9.44 28.33
C ASN A 151 2.34 10.29 29.29
N ASN A 152 2.21 11.63 29.24
CA ASN A 152 2.67 12.49 30.33
C ASN A 152 2.09 12.03 31.68
N VAL A 153 0.97 11.31 31.67
CA VAL A 153 0.37 10.69 32.86
C VAL A 153 1.26 9.59 33.46
N SER A 154 1.88 8.71 32.67
CA SER A 154 2.74 7.64 33.20
C SER A 154 4.04 8.18 33.77
N ASP A 155 4.67 9.13 33.09
CA ASP A 155 5.91 9.75 33.56
C ASP A 155 5.67 10.66 34.78
N ASP A 156 4.54 11.39 34.82
CA ASP A 156 4.15 12.20 35.98
C ASP A 156 3.77 11.34 37.19
N LEU A 157 3.13 10.19 36.98
CA LEU A 157 2.85 9.21 38.03
C LEU A 157 4.11 8.53 38.57
N LEU A 158 5.04 8.12 37.70
CA LEU A 158 6.31 7.53 38.12
C LEU A 158 7.17 8.55 38.88
N ASN A 159 7.16 9.81 38.46
CA ASN A 159 7.86 10.88 39.17
C ASN A 159 7.24 11.16 40.55
N LYS A 160 5.91 11.24 40.66
CA LYS A 160 5.20 11.40 41.95
C LYS A 160 5.42 10.23 42.90
N VAL A 161 5.41 9.00 42.39
CA VAL A 161 5.69 7.79 43.20
C VAL A 161 7.14 7.81 43.70
N ASN A 162 8.10 8.19 42.85
CA ASN A 162 9.50 8.32 43.26
C ASN A 162 9.73 9.43 44.29
N GLU A 163 9.03 10.56 44.17
CA GLU A 163 9.08 11.63 45.17
C GLU A 163 8.46 11.19 46.52
N ALA A 164 7.31 10.53 46.50
CA ALA A 164 6.68 9.99 47.70
C ALA A 164 7.52 8.91 48.39
N ALA A 165 8.18 8.04 47.61
CA ALA A 165 9.10 7.03 48.12
C ALA A 165 10.34 7.66 48.79
N LYS A 166 10.94 8.69 48.18
CA LYS A 166 12.07 9.44 48.75
C LYS A 166 11.69 10.20 50.02
N ALA A 167 10.53 10.84 50.05
CA ALA A 167 10.04 11.53 51.25
C ALA A 167 9.82 10.55 52.42
N THR A 168 9.33 9.36 52.11
CA THR A 168 9.08 8.29 53.09
C THR A 168 10.39 7.70 53.61
N SER A 169 11.37 7.41 52.76
CA SER A 169 12.67 6.84 53.17
C SER A 169 13.49 7.78 54.04
N THR A 170 13.41 9.09 53.81
CA THR A 170 14.17 10.11 54.57
C THR A 170 13.56 10.35 55.97
N GLY A 171 12.29 9.98 56.17
CA GLY A 171 11.59 10.13 57.45
C GLY A 171 11.92 9.05 58.49
N PHE A 172 12.53 7.93 58.08
CA PHE A 172 12.90 6.82 58.98
C PHE A 172 14.36 6.88 59.47
N GLU A 173 15.13 7.88 59.06
CA GLU A 173 16.57 8.03 59.37
C GLU A 173 16.87 9.09 60.46
N LYS A 174 15.85 9.59 61.16
CA LYS A 174 15.96 10.48 62.33
C LYS A 174 15.36 9.83 63.57
#